data_AF-A0A520ZJV7-F1
#
_entry.id   AF-A0A520ZJV7-F1
#
_cell.length_a   1.000
_cell.length_b   1.000
_cell.length_c   1.000
_cell.angle_alpha   90.00
_cell.angle_beta   90.00
_cell.angle_gamma   90.00
#
_symmetry.space_group_name_H-M   'P 1'
#
loop_
_entity.id
_entity.type
_entity.pdbx_description
1 polymer ?
#
loop_
_entity_poly.entity_id
_entity_poly.type
_entity_poly.pdbx_seq_one_letter_code
_entity_poly.pdbx_strand_id
1 'polypeptide(L)' 'MNEHYSDRRKIDPTRGVTLGDGTPNEADRVEIGPTKLAFDEWAAAGLDLPDLAA' A
#
# COMPACT_ATOMS: atom_id res chain seq x y z
N MET A 1 -16.19 7.65 -17.52
CA MET A 1 -14.87 7.04 -17.79
C MET A 1 -14.87 5.70 -17.07
N ASN A 2 -14.72 4.59 -17.79
CA ASN A 2 -14.56 3.28 -17.14
C ASN A 2 -13.08 3.17 -16.76
N GLU A 3 -12.76 3.26 -15.46
CA GLU A 3 -11.41 2.90 -14.99
C GLU A 3 -11.27 1.39 -15.14
N HIS A 4 -10.35 0.96 -16.00
CA HIS A 4 -10.01 -0.45 -16.08
C HIS A 4 -9.18 -0.82 -14.85
N TYR A 5 -9.36 -2.03 -14.31
CA TYR A 5 -8.54 -2.54 -13.19
C TYR A 5 -7.02 -2.43 -13.47
N SER A 6 -6.64 -2.45 -14.75
CA SER A 6 -5.28 -2.26 -15.23
C SER A 6 -4.74 -0.83 -15.04
N ASP A 7 -5.61 0.18 -15.00
CA ASP A 7 -5.22 1.59 -14.95
C ASP A 7 -4.76 2.04 -13.55
N ARG A 8 -5.12 1.27 -12.50
CA ARG A 8 -4.72 1.53 -11.11
C ARG A 8 -4.10 0.27 -10.50
N ARG A 9 -2.84 0.04 -10.83
CA ARG A 9 -2.11 -1.15 -10.37
C ARG A 9 -1.80 -1.06 -8.87
N LYS A 10 -2.36 -1.97 -8.08
CA LYS A 10 -2.07 -2.06 -6.63
C LYS A 10 -0.64 -2.52 -6.35
N ILE A 11 -0.04 -2.00 -5.28
CA ILE A 11 1.21 -2.53 -4.71
C ILE A 11 0.92 -3.86 -4.04
N ASP A 12 -0.13 -3.88 -3.20
CA ASP A 12 -0.60 -5.07 -2.51
C ASP A 12 -2.00 -5.46 -3.02
N PRO A 13 -2.13 -6.54 -3.80
CA PRO A 13 -3.41 -7.02 -4.31
C PRO A 13 -4.41 -7.43 -3.21
N THR A 14 -3.93 -7.74 -2.00
CA THR A 14 -4.76 -8.21 -0.88
C THR A 14 -5.44 -7.07 -0.11
N ARG A 15 -5.03 -5.82 -0.36
CA ARG A 15 -5.56 -4.63 0.32
C ARG A 15 -6.50 -3.81 -0.55
N GLY A 16 -7.22 -2.91 0.12
CA GLY A 16 -8.12 -1.93 -0.49
C GLY A 16 -7.36 -0.79 -1.18
N VAL A 17 -7.90 0.42 -1.09
CA VAL A 17 -7.34 1.63 -1.72
C VAL A 17 -6.12 2.20 -1.00
N THR A 18 -5.89 1.81 0.26
CA THR A 18 -4.75 2.25 1.08
C THR A 18 -3.93 1.08 1.60
N LEU A 19 -2.66 1.34 1.87
CA LEU A 19 -1.75 0.45 2.60
C LEU A 19 -2.06 0.52 4.10
N GLY A 20 -1.29 -0.23 4.91
CA GLY A 20 -1.50 -0.29 6.36
C GLY A 20 -1.08 0.96 7.11
N ASP A 21 -0.32 1.84 6.48
CA ASP A 21 0.09 3.15 6.98
C ASP A 21 -0.81 4.30 6.48
N GLY A 22 -1.93 3.98 5.83
CA GLY A 22 -2.84 4.98 5.25
C GLY A 22 -2.42 5.53 3.89
N THR A 23 -1.22 5.22 3.38
CA THR A 23 -0.75 5.71 2.07
C THR A 23 -1.49 5.05 0.89
N PRO A 24 -1.59 5.67 -0.30
CA PRO A 24 -2.30 5.10 -1.45
C PRO A 24 -1.71 3.75 -1.90
N ASN A 25 -2.54 2.70 -2.03
CA ASN A 25 -2.12 1.40 -2.53
C ASN A 25 -2.01 1.40 -4.06
N GLU A 26 -1.06 2.18 -4.57
CA GLU A 26 -0.88 2.45 -6.00
C GLU A 26 0.60 2.34 -6.36
N ALA A 27 0.91 1.44 -7.27
CA ALA A 27 2.28 1.03 -7.54
C ALA A 27 3.02 1.96 -8.49
N ASP A 28 2.30 2.91 -9.07
CA ASP A 28 2.83 3.97 -9.93
C ASP A 28 2.80 5.34 -9.21
N ARG A 29 2.57 5.35 -7.88
CA ARG A 29 2.56 6.58 -7.06
C ARG A 29 3.96 7.21 -6.97
N VAL A 30 4.02 8.54 -6.87
CA VAL A 30 5.27 9.30 -6.71
C VAL A 30 5.90 9.10 -5.34
N GLU A 31 5.07 8.98 -4.29
CA GLU A 31 5.52 8.81 -2.92
C GLU A 31 6.24 7.46 -2.72
N ILE A 32 7.47 7.51 -2.23
CA ILE A 32 8.21 6.31 -1.82
C ILE A 32 7.82 5.89 -0.40
N GLY A 33 8.14 4.66 -0.03
CA GLY A 33 7.89 4.16 1.31
C GLY A 33 8.52 2.79 1.53
N PRO A 34 8.13 2.09 2.60
CA PRO A 34 8.55 0.73 2.86
C PRO A 34 8.20 -0.20 1.69
N THR A 35 9.05 -1.20 1.45
CA THR A 35 8.78 -2.21 0.43
C THR A 35 7.74 -3.22 0.93
N LYS A 36 7.13 -3.98 0.01
CA LYS A 36 6.24 -5.08 0.39
C LYS A 36 6.92 -6.08 1.35
N LEU A 37 8.20 -6.37 1.12
CA LEU A 37 8.98 -7.25 2.01
C LEU A 37 9.02 -6.70 3.45
N ALA A 38 9.30 -5.41 3.62
CA ALA A 38 9.33 -4.80 4.95
C ALA A 38 7.94 -4.85 5.63
N PHE A 39 6.87 -4.54 4.88
CA PHE A 39 5.50 -4.66 5.41
C PHE A 39 5.15 -6.09 5.84
N ASP A 40 5.55 -7.10 5.04
CA ASP A 40 5.32 -8.51 5.37
C ASP A 40 6.09 -8.93 6.63
N GLU A 41 7.34 -8.49 6.77
CA GLU A 41 8.17 -8.74 7.96
C GLU A 41 7.61 -8.08 9.22
N TRP A 42 7.14 -6.83 9.13
CA TRP A 42 6.51 -6.13 10.25
C TRP A 42 5.17 -6.75 10.65
N ALA A 43 4.36 -7.19 9.69
CA ALA A 43 3.12 -7.92 9.96
C ALA A 43 3.41 -9.25 10.67
N ALA A 44 4.44 -10.00 10.24
CA ALA A 44 4.87 -11.23 10.90
C ALA A 44 5.42 -10.99 12.31
N ALA A 45 6.07 -9.85 12.53
CA ALA A 45 6.56 -9.42 13.84
C ALA A 45 5.47 -8.85 14.75
N GLY A 46 4.24 -8.63 14.25
CA GLY A 46 3.14 -8.04 15.01
C GLY A 46 3.35 -6.56 15.35
N LEU A 47 4.07 -5.83 14.50
CA LEU A 47 4.29 -4.40 14.68
C LEU A 47 3.14 -3.59 14.08
N ASP A 48 2.63 -2.64 14.86
CA ASP A 48 1.65 -1.68 14.38
C ASP A 48 2.32 -0.66 13.44
N LEU A 49 1.66 -0.36 12.32
CA LEU A 49 2.13 0.64 11.36
C LEU A 49 1.67 2.04 11.80
N PRO A 50 2.50 3.08 11.60
CA PRO A 50 2.07 4.46 11.83
C PRO A 50 1.03 4.88 10.78
N ASP A 51 0.06 5.70 11.18
CA ASP A 51 -0.84 6.38 10.23
C ASP A 51 -0.14 7.62 9.66
N LEU A 52 0.10 7.62 8.36
CA LEU A 52 0.72 8.71 7.61
C LEU A 52 -0.32 9.52 6.82
N ALA A 53 -1.60 9.16 6.88
CA ALA A 53 -2.66 9.94 6.24
C ALA A 53 -2.73 11.33 6.90
N ALA A 54 -2.61 12.38 6.07
CA ALA A 54 -2.83 13.77 6.46
C ALA A 54 -4.30 14.17 6.29
#